data_AF-A0A1H7A743-F1
#
_entry.id   AF-A0A1H7A743-F1
#
_cell.length_a   1.000
_cell.length_b   1.000
_cell.length_c   1.000
_cell.angle_alpha   90.00
_cell.angle_beta   90.00
_cell.angle_gamma   90.00
#
_symmetry.space_group_name_H-M   'P 1'
#
loop_
_entity.id
_entity.type
_entity.pdbx_description
1 polymer ?
#
loop_
_entity_poly.entity_id
_entity_poly.type
_entity_poly.pdbx_seq_one_letter_code
_entity_poly.pdbx_strand_id
1 'polypeptide(L)'
;MKRLAASAGLCLLVAGCGAGGEEIRVSGGEPEDNRKVQEILGEEEQITSAVAVFVKEDLLVGVEVSPFNRYRKAKIEEELTGKMEKAFPDETVTLSADLKIYWETDKLEELEEEDKLHKKVETIKSLSKEET
;
A
#
# COMPACT_ATOMS: atom_id res chain seq x y z
N MET A 1 51.69 -31.81 15.69
CA MET A 1 51.64 -31.39 14.27
C MET A 1 50.72 -32.33 13.50
N LYS A 2 49.54 -31.86 13.08
CA LYS A 2 48.77 -32.35 11.92
C LYS A 2 47.63 -31.34 11.66
N ARG A 3 47.76 -30.63 10.55
CA ARG A 3 46.76 -29.72 9.98
C ARG A 3 45.80 -30.54 9.13
N LEU A 4 44.49 -30.35 9.28
CA LEU A 4 43.43 -30.67 8.31
C LEU A 4 42.25 -29.76 8.71
N ALA A 5 42.13 -28.57 8.15
CA ALA A 5 41.43 -28.26 6.89
C ALA A 5 39.89 -28.37 7.03
N ALA A 6 39.29 -27.18 7.14
CA ALA A 6 38.01 -26.73 6.60
C ALA A 6 36.86 -27.74 6.41
N SER A 7 35.78 -27.52 7.14
CA SER A 7 34.43 -27.69 6.60
C SER A 7 33.61 -26.45 6.93
N ALA A 8 33.38 -25.65 5.89
CA ALA A 8 32.46 -24.54 5.90
C ALA A 8 31.05 -25.08 6.22
N GLY A 9 30.60 -24.87 7.45
CA GLY A 9 29.20 -24.97 7.82
C GLY A 9 28.53 -23.62 7.63
N LEU A 10 28.48 -23.15 6.38
CA LEU A 10 27.62 -22.06 5.96
C LEU A 10 26.17 -22.56 6.07
N CYS A 11 25.65 -22.65 7.28
CA CYS A 11 24.21 -22.59 7.50
C CYS A 11 23.83 -21.12 7.28
N LEU A 12 23.70 -20.77 6.00
CA LEU A 12 22.90 -19.64 5.58
C LEU A 12 21.60 -19.75 6.34
N LEU A 13 21.41 -18.80 7.24
CA LEU A 13 20.11 -18.35 7.68
C LEU A 13 19.32 -18.03 6.41
N VAL A 14 18.65 -19.04 5.86
CA VAL A 14 17.40 -18.79 5.14
C VAL A 14 16.40 -18.45 6.24
N ALA A 15 16.60 -17.28 6.86
CA ALA A 15 15.47 -16.39 7.07
C ALA A 15 14.98 -16.13 5.66
N GLY A 16 14.14 -17.03 5.15
CA GLY A 16 13.21 -16.67 4.10
C GLY A 16 12.43 -15.53 4.72
N CYS A 17 12.89 -14.31 4.48
CA CYS A 17 12.04 -13.15 4.57
C CYS A 17 10.96 -13.48 3.54
N GLY A 18 9.84 -14.00 4.03
CA GLY A 18 8.72 -14.43 3.21
C GLY A 18 8.17 -13.21 2.52
N ALA A 19 8.73 -12.89 1.36
CA ALA A 19 8.11 -12.05 0.36
C ALA A 19 6.89 -12.82 -0.15
N GLY A 20 5.75 -12.59 0.48
CA GLY A 20 4.48 -13.26 0.20
C GLY A 20 3.44 -13.12 1.31
N GLY A 21 3.61 -12.13 2.21
CA GLY A 21 2.61 -11.73 3.19
C GLY A 21 2.00 -10.40 2.75
N GLU A 22 0.72 -10.22 3.03
CA GLU A 22 -0.03 -9.01 2.70
C GLU A 22 0.67 -7.77 3.27
N GLU A 23 1.29 -6.96 2.41
CA GLU A 23 2.05 -5.79 2.85
C GLU A 23 1.12 -4.57 2.77
N ILE A 24 0.58 -4.18 3.93
CA ILE A 24 -0.15 -2.93 4.09
C ILE A 24 0.84 -1.87 4.59
N ARG A 25 1.17 -0.91 3.73
CA ARG A 25 2.06 0.22 4.04
C ARG A 25 1.26 1.50 4.14
N VAL A 26 1.51 2.26 5.21
CA VAL A 26 0.83 3.53 5.45
C VAL A 26 1.85 4.56 5.93
N SER A 27 1.86 5.74 5.29
CA SER A 27 2.82 6.81 5.58
C SER A 27 2.20 8.21 5.43
N GLY A 28 2.90 9.22 5.94
CA GLY A 28 2.51 10.64 5.82
C GLY A 28 1.52 11.16 6.86
N GLY A 29 0.73 10.28 7.52
CA GLY A 29 -0.29 10.68 8.50
C GLY A 29 0.20 10.63 9.94
N GLU A 30 -0.65 11.07 10.89
CA GLU A 30 -0.40 10.89 12.32
C GLU A 30 -0.36 9.39 12.69
N PRO A 31 0.35 8.99 13.75
CA PRO A 31 0.46 7.58 14.13
C PRO A 31 -0.89 6.89 14.39
N GLU A 32 -1.89 7.64 14.87
CA GLU A 32 -3.24 7.12 15.12
C GLU A 32 -4.00 6.90 13.81
N ASP A 33 -3.94 7.86 12.89
CA ASP A 33 -4.56 7.76 11.57
C ASP A 33 -3.95 6.64 10.75
N ASN A 34 -2.61 6.51 10.76
CA ASN A 34 -1.92 5.44 10.06
C ASN A 34 -2.37 4.05 10.56
N ARG A 35 -2.54 3.90 11.88
CA ARG A 35 -3.06 2.64 12.47
C ARG A 35 -4.49 2.38 12.05
N LYS A 36 -5.34 3.40 12.06
CA LYS A 36 -6.74 3.28 11.66
C LYS A 36 -6.88 2.86 10.19
N VAL A 37 -6.06 3.41 9.29
CA VAL A 37 -5.99 2.96 7.88
C VAL A 37 -5.54 1.50 7.80
N GLN A 38 -4.49 1.12 8.53
CA GLN A 38 -4.01 -0.27 8.58
C GLN A 38 -5.09 -1.24 9.06
N GLU A 39 -5.85 -0.88 10.09
CA GLU A 39 -6.96 -1.70 10.60
C GLU A 39 -8.05 -1.88 9.54
N ILE A 40 -8.52 -0.80 8.90
CA ILE A 40 -9.58 -0.87 7.88
C ILE A 40 -9.16 -1.75 6.70
N LEU A 41 -7.91 -1.60 6.23
CA LEU A 41 -7.38 -2.39 5.11
C LEU A 41 -7.12 -3.84 5.53
N GLY A 42 -6.60 -4.07 6.74
CA GLY A 42 -6.27 -5.39 7.25
C GLY A 42 -7.50 -6.26 7.58
N GLU A 43 -8.67 -5.66 7.77
CA GLU A 43 -9.94 -6.37 7.90
C GLU A 43 -10.49 -6.89 6.55
N GLU A 44 -9.95 -6.44 5.42
CA GLU A 44 -10.42 -6.83 4.09
C GLU A 44 -9.65 -8.04 3.55
N GLU A 45 -10.17 -9.24 3.78
CA GLU A 45 -9.54 -10.50 3.34
C GLU A 45 -9.39 -10.64 1.81
N GLN A 46 -10.02 -9.75 1.03
CA GLN A 46 -10.00 -9.82 -0.43
C GLN A 46 -8.86 -9.02 -1.07
N ILE A 47 -8.12 -8.21 -0.30
CA ILE A 47 -6.91 -7.53 -0.77
C ILE A 47 -5.66 -8.35 -0.46
N THR A 48 -4.65 -8.29 -1.33
CA THR A 48 -3.35 -8.93 -1.13
C THR A 48 -2.27 -7.96 -0.68
N SER A 49 -2.40 -6.68 -1.03
CA SER A 49 -1.43 -5.64 -0.72
C SER A 49 -2.15 -4.30 -0.68
N ALA A 50 -1.66 -3.34 0.10
CA ALA A 50 -2.16 -1.97 0.02
C ALA A 50 -1.07 -0.96 0.38
N VAL A 51 -1.12 0.19 -0.27
CA VAL A 51 -0.30 1.35 0.08
C VAL A 51 -1.22 2.54 0.28
N ALA A 52 -1.02 3.26 1.39
CA ALA A 52 -1.74 4.49 1.68
C ALA A 52 -0.77 5.60 2.07
N VAL A 53 -0.96 6.78 1.49
CA VAL A 53 -0.09 7.94 1.73
C VAL A 53 -0.97 9.15 1.98
N PHE A 54 -0.77 9.77 3.15
CA PHE A 54 -1.35 11.07 3.44
C PHE A 54 -0.46 12.17 2.84
N VAL A 55 -1.06 13.07 2.09
CA VAL A 55 -0.40 14.23 1.52
C VAL A 55 -1.27 15.47 1.73
N LYS A 56 -0.90 16.34 2.67
CA LYS A 56 -1.67 17.53 3.03
C LYS A 56 -3.07 17.17 3.52
N GLU A 57 -4.09 17.38 2.68
CA GLU A 57 -5.52 17.11 2.95
C GLU A 57 -6.04 15.96 2.06
N ASP A 58 -5.13 15.18 1.46
CA ASP A 58 -5.45 14.04 0.62
C ASP A 58 -4.99 12.73 1.26
N LEU A 59 -5.87 11.72 1.22
CA LEU A 59 -5.53 10.34 1.53
C LEU A 59 -5.58 9.52 0.23
N LEU A 60 -4.40 9.18 -0.30
CA LEU A 60 -4.28 8.32 -1.47
C LEU A 60 -4.12 6.87 -1.04
N VAL A 61 -4.95 5.98 -1.58
CA VAL A 61 -4.93 4.55 -1.26
C VAL A 61 -4.94 3.73 -2.55
N GLY A 62 -3.90 2.93 -2.74
CA GLY A 62 -3.84 1.91 -3.77
C GLY A 62 -4.01 0.52 -3.16
N VAL A 63 -4.95 -0.27 -3.66
CA VAL A 63 -5.16 -1.65 -3.18
C VAL A 63 -4.96 -2.66 -4.31
N GLU A 64 -4.26 -3.74 -4.01
CA GLU A 64 -4.16 -4.90 -4.88
C GLU A 64 -5.20 -5.92 -4.44
N VAL A 65 -6.16 -6.24 -5.31
CA VAL A 65 -7.21 -7.24 -5.03
C VAL A 65 -6.72 -8.62 -5.43
N SER A 66 -6.98 -9.61 -4.58
CA SER A 66 -6.66 -11.01 -4.85
C SER A 66 -7.17 -11.47 -6.22
N PRO A 67 -6.39 -12.24 -7.00
CA PRO A 67 -6.80 -12.69 -8.34
C PRO A 67 -8.15 -13.41 -8.37
N PHE A 68 -8.50 -14.15 -7.30
CA PHE A 68 -9.77 -14.86 -7.17
C PHE A 68 -10.98 -13.91 -7.00
N ASN A 69 -10.73 -12.66 -6.60
CA ASN A 69 -11.72 -11.63 -6.31
C ASN A 69 -11.83 -10.56 -7.40
N ARG A 70 -11.16 -10.72 -8.56
CA ARG A 70 -11.16 -9.74 -9.66
C ARG A 70 -12.57 -9.29 -10.08
N TYR A 71 -13.54 -10.19 -10.10
CA TYR A 71 -14.92 -9.87 -10.50
C TYR A 71 -15.64 -8.95 -9.50
N ARG A 72 -15.16 -8.89 -8.25
CA ARG A 72 -15.68 -8.04 -7.18
C ARG A 72 -14.84 -6.79 -6.96
N LYS A 73 -13.82 -6.54 -7.79
CA LYS A 73 -12.87 -5.42 -7.64
C LYS A 73 -13.57 -4.07 -7.40
N ALA A 74 -14.52 -3.72 -8.28
CA ALA A 74 -15.29 -2.47 -8.16
C ALA A 74 -16.10 -2.38 -6.86
N LYS A 75 -16.66 -3.51 -6.41
CA LYS A 75 -17.41 -3.57 -5.15
C LYS A 75 -16.50 -3.39 -3.94
N ILE A 76 -15.33 -4.02 -3.93
CA ILE A 76 -14.32 -3.88 -2.87
C ILE A 76 -13.84 -2.43 -2.81
N GLU A 77 -13.57 -1.82 -3.96
CA GLU A 77 -13.17 -0.41 -4.07
C GLU A 77 -14.24 0.51 -3.48
N GLU A 78 -15.52 0.33 -3.83
CA GLU A 78 -16.63 1.11 -3.29
C GLU A 78 -16.79 0.92 -1.77
N GLU A 79 -16.72 -0.33 -1.28
CA GLU A 79 -16.83 -0.66 0.14
C GLU A 79 -15.69 -0.04 0.96
N LEU A 80 -14.46 -0.13 0.48
CA LEU A 80 -13.29 0.46 1.14
C LEU A 80 -13.31 1.99 1.07
N THR A 81 -13.66 2.58 -0.07
CA THR A 81 -13.82 4.03 -0.21
C THR A 81 -14.79 4.57 0.83
N GLY A 82 -15.98 3.95 0.93
CA GLY A 82 -16.99 4.36 1.90
C GLY A 82 -16.58 4.14 3.37
N LYS A 83 -15.72 3.17 3.69
CA LYS A 83 -15.14 3.02 5.02
C LYS A 83 -14.13 4.14 5.32
N MET A 84 -13.27 4.45 4.35
CA MET A 84 -12.24 5.48 4.48
C MET A 84 -12.84 6.89 4.60
N GLU A 85 -13.81 7.25 3.77
CA GLU A 85 -14.50 8.56 3.85
C GLU A 85 -15.20 8.76 5.20
N LYS A 86 -15.76 7.70 5.78
CA LYS A 86 -16.36 7.76 7.13
C LYS A 86 -15.31 7.88 8.23
N ALA A 87 -14.15 7.27 8.03
CA ALA A 87 -13.06 7.28 8.99
C ALA A 87 -12.28 8.60 8.98
N PHE A 88 -12.19 9.25 7.82
CA PHE A 88 -11.39 10.45 7.56
C PHE A 88 -12.25 11.51 6.84
N PRO A 89 -13.25 12.10 7.53
CA PRO A 89 -14.20 13.04 6.91
C PRO A 89 -13.58 14.37 6.50
N ASP A 90 -12.42 14.70 7.07
CA ASP A 90 -11.68 15.94 6.78
C ASP A 90 -10.66 15.77 5.65
N GLU A 91 -10.46 14.54 5.15
CA GLU A 91 -9.51 14.21 4.07
C GLU A 91 -10.23 13.97 2.75
N THR A 92 -9.59 14.35 1.65
CA THR A 92 -10.01 13.97 0.30
C THR A 92 -9.49 12.57 -0.01
N VAL A 93 -10.36 11.57 0.17
CA VAL A 93 -10.01 10.17 -0.08
C VAL A 93 -10.00 9.87 -1.58
N THR A 94 -8.89 9.36 -2.09
CA THR A 94 -8.79 8.74 -3.42
C THR A 94 -8.31 7.31 -3.25
N LEU A 95 -9.24 6.36 -3.35
CA LEU A 95 -8.95 4.94 -3.24
C LEU A 95 -9.19 4.27 -4.59
N SER A 96 -8.23 3.46 -5.05
CA SER A 96 -8.39 2.68 -6.27
C SER A 96 -7.82 1.27 -6.11
N ALA A 97 -8.55 0.30 -6.65
CA ALA A 97 -8.10 -1.07 -6.81
C ALA A 97 -7.39 -1.31 -8.15
N ASP A 98 -7.05 -0.25 -8.88
CA ASP A 98 -6.23 -0.37 -10.08
C ASP A 98 -4.74 -0.54 -9.72
N LEU A 99 -4.11 -1.52 -10.37
CA LEU A 99 -2.71 -1.83 -10.11
C LEU A 99 -1.81 -0.64 -10.47
N LYS A 100 -2.13 0.14 -11.50
CA LYS A 100 -1.34 1.33 -11.83
C LYS A 100 -1.36 2.35 -10.68
N ILE A 101 -2.52 2.54 -10.04
CA ILE A 101 -2.66 3.47 -8.92
C ILE A 101 -1.89 2.96 -7.70
N TYR A 102 -1.91 1.66 -7.42
CA TYR A 102 -1.05 1.04 -6.41
C TYR A 102 0.43 1.38 -6.65
N TRP A 103 0.94 1.15 -7.86
CA TRP A 103 2.36 1.36 -8.15
C TRP A 103 2.76 2.83 -8.14
N GLU A 104 1.88 3.73 -8.57
CA GLU A 104 2.17 5.17 -8.50
C GLU A 104 2.15 5.70 -7.07
N THR A 105 1.24 5.19 -6.24
CA THR A 105 1.15 5.52 -4.81
C THR A 105 2.33 4.95 -4.02
N ASP A 106 2.75 3.73 -4.33
CA ASP A 106 3.94 3.07 -3.78
C ASP A 106 5.22 3.91 -3.99
N LYS A 107 5.38 4.46 -5.19
CA LYS A 107 6.50 5.37 -5.51
C LYS A 107 6.39 6.75 -4.86
N LEU A 108 5.30 7.08 -4.16
CA LEU A 108 5.23 8.32 -3.37
C LEU A 108 5.99 8.16 -2.06
N GLU A 109 6.00 6.96 -1.46
CA GLU A 109 6.75 6.71 -0.22
C GLU A 109 8.25 7.00 -0.38
N GLU A 110 8.79 6.81 -1.58
CA GLU A 110 10.20 7.05 -1.90
C GLU A 110 10.55 8.53 -2.12
N LEU A 111 9.56 9.44 -2.13
CA LEU A 111 9.77 10.85 -2.45
C LEU A 111 9.76 11.73 -1.20
N GLU A 112 10.90 12.33 -0.88
CA GLU A 112 11.04 13.28 0.24
C GLU A 112 10.75 14.74 -0.16
N GLU A 113 10.72 15.06 -1.45
CA GLU A 113 10.55 16.43 -1.97
C GLU A 113 9.07 16.82 -2.15
N GLU A 114 8.59 17.78 -1.36
CA GLU A 114 7.18 18.21 -1.31
C GLU A 114 6.60 18.67 -2.67
N ASP A 115 7.36 19.41 -3.47
CA ASP A 115 6.93 19.88 -4.80
C ASP A 115 6.74 18.72 -5.80
N LYS A 116 7.56 17.67 -5.68
CA LYS A 116 7.44 16.46 -6.52
C LYS A 116 6.27 15.60 -6.06
N LEU A 117 6.05 15.53 -4.74
CA LEU A 117 4.93 14.83 -4.13
C LEU A 117 3.60 15.39 -4.63
N HIS A 118 3.40 16.72 -4.54
CA HIS A 118 2.15 17.36 -4.98
C HIS A 118 1.83 17.13 -6.46
N LYS A 119 2.83 17.25 -7.36
CA LYS A 119 2.61 16.99 -8.80
C LYS A 119 2.17 15.56 -9.08
N LYS A 120 2.71 14.61 -8.31
CA LYS A 120 2.46 13.19 -8.50
C LYS A 120 1.10 12.78 -7.90
N VAL A 121 0.68 13.38 -6.79
CA VAL A 121 -0.69 13.29 -6.27
C VAL A 121 -1.71 13.72 -7.33
N GLU A 122 -1.53 14.87 -7.96
CA GLU A 122 -2.43 15.36 -9.01
C GLU A 122 -2.49 14.40 -10.23
N THR A 123 -1.35 13.79 -10.58
CA THR A 123 -1.28 12.78 -11.63
C THR A 123 -2.06 11.52 -11.24
N ILE A 124 -1.94 11.06 -10.01
CA ILE A 124 -2.66 9.88 -9.50
C ILE A 124 -4.17 10.16 -9.51
N LYS A 125 -4.60 11.35 -9.06
CA LYS A 125 -6.00 11.78 -9.09
C LYS A 125 -6.56 11.82 -10.52
N SER A 126 -5.79 12.29 -11.50
CA SER A 126 -6.26 12.30 -12.90
C SER A 126 -6.39 10.88 -13.45
N LEU A 127 -5.40 10.03 -13.19
CA LEU A 127 -5.41 8.64 -13.63
C LEU A 127 -6.58 7.85 -13.04
N SER A 128 -6.89 8.08 -11.76
CA SER A 128 -8.01 7.41 -11.10
C SER A 128 -9.37 7.78 -11.70
N LYS A 129 -9.50 8.97 -12.31
CA LYS A 129 -10.74 9.44 -12.95
C LYS A 129 -10.90 8.95 -14.39
N GLU A 130 -9.81 8.58 -15.07
CA GLU A 130 -9.84 8.09 -16.45
C GLU A 130 -10.27 6.61 -16.55
N GLU A 131 -10.02 5.82 -15.50
CA GLU A 131 -10.29 4.38 -15.48
C GLU A 131 -11.70 4.01 -14.94
N THR A 132 -12.46 4.98 -14.44
CA THR A 132 -13.89 4.88 -14.06
C THR A 132 -14.83 5.34 -15.17
#